data_AF-A0A955JVZ2-F1
#
_entry.id   AF-A0A955JVZ2-F1
#
_cell.length_a   1.000
_cell.length_b   1.000
_cell.length_c   1.000
_cell.angle_alpha   90.00
_cell.angle_beta   90.00
_cell.angle_gamma   90.00
#
_symmetry.space_group_name_H-M   'P 1'
#
loop_
_entity.id
_entity.type
_entity.pdbx_description
1 polymer ?
#
loop_
_entity_poly.entity_id
_entity_poly.type
_entity_poly.pdbx_seq_one_letter_code
_entity_poly.pdbx_strand_id
1 'polypeptide(L)' 'MTIYILGRQPRVGLAELERVFGSEKVSHVAPEVALVNAPSSSRPIGSALKIGNELTRFQAASFRDASQKSALFLEKNLPT' A
#
# COMPACT_ATOMS: atom_id res chain seq x y z
N MET A 1 -2.84 -4.99 -6.60
CA MET A 1 -1.99 -3.82 -6.29
C MET A 1 -1.13 -4.13 -5.08
N THR A 2 0.08 -3.60 -5.03
CA THR A 2 1.01 -3.78 -3.92
C THR A 2 1.15 -2.48 -3.14
N ILE A 3 1.04 -2.56 -1.82
CA ILE A 3 1.23 -1.44 -0.88
C ILE A 3 2.68 -1.46 -0.41
N TYR A 4 3.33 -0.31 -0.49
CA TYR A 4 4.66 -0.06 0.06
C TYR A 4 4.56 0.94 1.21
N ILE A 5 5.05 0.54 2.39
CA ILE A 5 5.24 1.43 3.53
C ILE A 5 6.67 1.95 3.47
N LEU A 6 6.83 3.25 3.25
CA LEU A 6 8.11 3.93 3.07
C LEU A 6 8.73 4.30 4.41
N GLY A 7 10.06 4.35 4.43
CA GLY A 7 10.86 4.66 5.61
C GLY A 7 11.07 6.15 5.83
N ARG A 8 12.16 6.48 6.53
CA ARG A 8 12.46 7.85 7.01
C ARG A 8 12.62 8.90 5.90
N GLN A 9 12.86 8.46 4.67
CA GLN A 9 13.00 9.33 3.50
C GLN A 9 11.96 8.94 2.43
N PRO A 10 10.67 9.22 2.66
CA PRO A 10 9.59 8.74 1.79
C PRO A 10 9.70 9.28 0.36
N ARG A 11 10.19 10.51 0.18
CA ARG A 11 10.39 11.10 -1.16
C ARG A 11 11.44 10.33 -1.98
N VAL A 12 12.51 9.87 -1.32
CA VAL A 12 13.54 9.04 -1.96
C VAL A 12 12.95 7.69 -2.32
N GLY A 13 12.11 7.13 -1.44
CA GLY A 13 11.48 5.86 -1.73
C GLY A 13 10.42 5.91 -2.82
N LEU A 14 9.65 6.98 -2.90
CA LEU A 14 8.75 7.21 -4.01
C LEU A 14 9.52 7.27 -5.34
N ALA A 15 10.60 8.03 -5.40
CA ALA A 15 11.45 8.12 -6.59
C ALA A 15 12.08 6.75 -6.97
N GLU A 16 12.46 5.95 -5.96
CA GLU A 16 12.95 4.58 -6.18
C GLU A 16 11.87 3.70 -6.81
N LEU A 17 10.63 3.74 -6.29
CA LEU A 17 9.49 3.01 -6.83
C LEU A 17 9.17 3.46 -8.27
N GLU A 18 9.15 4.76 -8.54
CA GLU A 18 8.91 5.31 -9.89
C GLU A 18 10.00 4.85 -10.87
N ARG A 19 11.26 4.81 -10.44
CA ARG A 19 12.38 4.31 -11.26
C ARG A 19 12.26 2.81 -11.58
N VAL A 20 11.74 2.02 -10.65
CA VAL A 20 11.65 0.55 -10.78
C VAL A 20 10.40 0.13 -11.56
N PHE A 21 9.26 0.74 -11.28
CA PHE A 21 7.96 0.30 -11.80
C PHE A 21 7.41 1.18 -12.93
N GLY A 22 7.95 2.40 -13.09
CA GLY A 22 7.40 3.46 -13.92
C GLY A 22 6.47 4.36 -13.12
N SER A 23 6.58 5.68 -13.29
CA SER A 23 5.78 6.67 -12.54
C SER A 23 4.28 6.51 -12.77
N GLU A 24 3.88 6.01 -13.95
CA GLU A 24 2.48 5.73 -14.29
C GLU A 24 1.86 4.61 -13.45
N LYS A 25 2.67 3.76 -12.83
CA LYS A 25 2.20 2.65 -11.98
C LYS A 25 2.25 2.97 -10.50
N VAL A 26 2.79 4.13 -10.11
CA VAL A 26 2.97 4.51 -8.71
C VAL A 26 1.93 5.56 -8.34
N SER A 27 1.20 5.32 -7.27
CA SER A 27 0.23 6.25 -6.69
C SER A 27 0.61 6.57 -5.26
N HIS A 28 0.78 7.86 -4.96
CA HIS A 28 1.06 8.33 -3.61
C HIS A 28 -0.27 8.50 -2.86
N VAL A 29 -0.50 7.71 -1.81
CA VAL A 29 -1.77 7.73 -1.05
C VAL A 29 -1.65 8.43 0.30
N ALA A 30 -0.47 8.40 0.91
CA ALA A 30 -0.14 9.13 2.13
C ALA A 30 1.37 9.37 2.17
N PRO A 31 1.91 10.30 3.00
CA PRO A 31 3.33 10.66 2.97
C PRO A 31 4.27 9.44 2.98
N GLU A 32 3.99 8.42 3.79
CA GLU A 32 4.76 7.18 3.91
C GLU A 32 4.13 5.97 3.21
N VAL A 33 3.08 6.15 2.40
CA VAL A 33 2.38 5.04 1.76
C VAL A 33 2.28 5.28 0.25
N ALA A 34 2.79 4.31 -0.50
CA ALA A 34 2.65 4.26 -1.95
C ALA A 34 1.92 2.97 -2.36
N LEU A 35 1.11 3.09 -3.40
CA LEU A 35 0.49 1.97 -4.08
C LEU A 35 1.17 1.79 -5.43
N VAL A 36 1.50 0.55 -5.75
CA VAL A 36 2.08 0.17 -7.03
C VAL A 36 1.12 -0.75 -7.75
N ASN A 37 0.73 -0.37 -8.96
CA ASN A 37 -0.07 -1.19 -9.86
C ASN A 37 0.81 -2.22 -10.61
N ALA A 38 1.48 -3.05 -9.82
CA ALA A 38 2.29 -4.17 -10.28
C ALA A 38 2.33 -5.21 -9.13
N PRO A 39 2.63 -6.48 -9.43
CA PRO A 39 2.98 -7.43 -8.38
C PRO A 39 4.23 -6.97 -7.61
N SER A 40 4.37 -7.43 -6.37
CA SER A 40 5.53 -7.11 -5.54
C SER A 40 6.83 -7.54 -6.23
N SER A 41 7.79 -6.63 -6.30
CA SER A 41 9.13 -6.92 -6.81
C SER A 41 9.84 -7.96 -5.94
N SER A 42 10.56 -8.89 -6.56
CA SER A 42 11.51 -9.79 -5.88
C SER A 42 12.77 -9.05 -5.40
N ARG A 43 13.05 -7.86 -5.96
CA ARG A 43 14.13 -6.97 -5.53
C ARG A 43 13.68 -6.15 -4.31
N PRO A 44 14.53 -6.04 -3.27
CA PRO A 44 14.30 -5.13 -2.14
C PRO A 44 14.23 -3.67 -2.61
N ILE A 45 13.24 -2.93 -2.11
CA ILE A 45 13.18 -1.47 -2.23
C ILE A 45 13.85 -0.92 -0.97
N GLY A 46 15.02 -0.32 -1.10
CA GLY A 46 15.89 0.01 0.05
C GLY A 46 15.28 1.02 1.00
N SER A 47 14.34 1.81 0.50
CA SER A 47 13.57 2.81 1.23
C SER A 47 12.27 2.28 1.85
N ALA A 48 11.83 1.05 1.56
CA ALA A 48 10.58 0.48 2.05
C ALA A 48 10.78 -0.32 3.34
N LEU A 49 9.94 -0.05 4.35
CA LEU A 49 9.92 -0.77 5.63
C LEU A 49 9.09 -2.06 5.55
N LYS A 50 7.97 -2.02 4.82
CA LYS A 50 7.05 -3.14 4.66
C LYS A 50 6.42 -3.13 3.28
N ILE A 51 6.08 -4.33 2.80
CA ILE A 51 5.39 -4.55 1.54
C ILE A 51 4.19 -5.46 1.83
N GLY A 52 3.06 -5.17 1.21
CA GLY A 52 1.87 -5.99 1.34
C GLY A 52 1.02 -5.97 0.07
N ASN A 53 0.08 -6.90 -0.03
CA ASN A 53 -0.90 -6.87 -1.11
C ASN A 53 -2.15 -6.11 -0.65
N GLU A 54 -2.67 -5.25 -1.52
CA GLU A 54 -3.99 -4.66 -1.31
C GLU A 54 -5.04 -5.76 -1.46
N LEU A 55 -5.68 -6.14 -0.35
CA LEU A 55 -6.75 -7.14 -0.36
C LEU A 55 -8.08 -6.55 -0.81
N THR A 56 -8.35 -5.29 -0.43
CA THR A 56 -9.62 -4.61 -0.67
C THR A 56 -9.48 -3.11 -0.44
N ARG A 57 -10.40 -2.31 -0.99
CA ARG A 57 -10.51 -0.86 -0.80
C ARG A 57 -11.94 -0.49 -0.46
N PHE A 58 -12.12 0.25 0.62
CA PHE A 58 -13.42 0.76 1.04
C PHE A 58 -13.46 2.28 0.94
N GLN A 59 -14.57 2.82 0.47
CA GLN A 59 -14.92 4.21 0.76
C GLN A 59 -15.58 4.26 2.13
N ALA A 60 -15.13 5.19 2.97
CA ALA A 60 -15.66 5.38 4.31
C ALA A 60 -15.86 6.87 4.59
N ALA A 61 -17.00 7.21 5.20
CA ALA A 61 -17.32 8.59 5.56
C ALA A 61 -16.64 9.02 6.88
N SER A 62 -16.19 8.06 7.69
CA SER A 62 -15.51 8.30 8.96
C SER A 62 -14.60 7.11 9.31
N PHE A 63 -13.71 7.31 10.29
CA PHE A 63 -12.89 6.22 10.83
C PHE A 63 -13.71 5.08 11.43
N ARG A 64 -14.83 5.41 12.11
CA ARG A 64 -15.75 4.40 12.68
C ARG A 64 -16.33 3.53 11.58
N ASP A 65 -16.81 4.13 10.50
CA ASP A 65 -17.34 3.43 9.33
C ASP A 65 -16.24 2.56 8.67
N ALA A 66 -15.03 3.10 8.50
CA ALA A 66 -13.89 2.35 7.96
C ALA A 66 -13.56 1.12 8.82
N SER A 67 -13.54 1.26 10.15
CA SER A 67 -13.26 0.19 11.10
C SER A 67 -14.34 -0.89 11.10
N GLN A 68 -15.61 -0.53 10.98
CA GLN A 68 -16.71 -1.50 10.92
C GLN A 68 -16.66 -2.30 9.61
N LYS A 69 -16.44 -1.63 8.48
CA LYS A 69 -16.30 -2.26 7.16
C LYS A 69 -15.09 -3.20 7.10
N SER A 70 -13.96 -2.80 7.67
CA SER A 70 -12.76 -3.65 7.69
C SER A 70 -12.96 -4.88 8.57
N ALA A 71 -13.55 -4.75 9.76
CA ALA A 71 -13.84 -5.89 10.64
C ALA A 71 -14.75 -6.93 9.95
N LEU A 72 -15.86 -6.49 9.35
CA LEU A 72 -16.78 -7.36 8.62
C LEU A 72 -16.10 -8.07 7.43
N PHE A 73 -15.16 -7.40 6.75
CA PHE A 73 -14.39 -8.01 5.69
C PHE A 73 -13.46 -9.11 6.22
N LEU A 74 -12.75 -8.83 7.31
CA LEU A 74 -11.81 -9.79 7.91
C LEU A 74 -12.55 -11.06 8.40
N GLU A 75 -13.68 -10.91 9.09
CA GLU A 75 -14.51 -12.03 9.57
C GLU A 75 -15.00 -12.95 8.44
N LYS A 76 -15.33 -12.37 7.28
CA LYS A 76 -15.86 -13.13 6.14
C LYS A 76 -14.79 -13.81 5.30
N ASN A 77 -13.56 -13.30 5.29
CA ASN A 77 -12.57 -13.64 4.27
C ASN A 77 -11.24 -14.17 4.81
N LEU A 78 -10.98 -14.12 6.12
CA LEU A 78 -9.83 -14.78 6.72
C LEU A 78 -10.27 -15.94 7.62
N PRO A 79 -9.85 -17.18 7.35
CA PRO A 79 -10.02 -18.26 8.30
C PRO A 79 -9.19 -17.94 9.56
N THR A 80 -9.85 -17.98 10.72
CA THR A 80 -9.20 -17.99 12.05
C THR A 80 -8.33 -19.21 12.25
#